data_AF-A0AAV0RSU6-F1
#
_entry.id   AF-A0AAV0RSU6-F1
#
_cell.length_a   1.000
_cell.length_b   1.000
_cell.length_c   1.000
_cell.angle_alpha   90.00
_cell.angle_beta   90.00
_cell.angle_gamma   90.00
#
_symmetry.space_group_name_H-M   'P 1'
#
loop_
_entity.id
_entity.type
_entity.pdbx_description
1 polymer ?
#
loop_
_entity_poly.entity_id
_entity_poly.type
_entity_poly.pdbx_seq_one_letter_code
_entity_poly.pdbx_strand_id
1 'polypeptide(L)'
;MSSKLAKLGLAAVLAYGLFDGVTYTTFFVLAFLGYEKSTGKNPAANLQALLGIVILMWTGNNVTRPFRVAGAAALAPLIDRGLKRIQSYFKFPSLVYAFALVASIVASASGTVVGLLILSRWGK
;
A
#
# COMPACT_ATOMS: atom_id res chain seq x y z
N MET A 1 23.50 -2.88 20.68
CA MET A 1 22.12 -3.44 20.62
C MET A 1 21.21 -2.67 19.65
N SER A 2 21.36 -1.35 19.50
CA SER A 2 20.47 -0.49 18.69
C SER A 2 20.41 -0.77 17.19
N SER A 3 21.49 -1.28 16.56
CA SER A 3 21.52 -1.48 15.10
C SER A 3 20.68 -2.67 14.61
N LYS A 4 20.55 -3.74 15.41
CA LYS A 4 19.67 -4.87 15.09
C LYS A 4 18.20 -4.51 15.28
N LEU A 5 17.88 -3.76 16.34
CA LEU A 5 16.53 -3.22 16.60
C LEU A 5 16.08 -2.24 15.51
N ALA A 6 16.95 -1.33 15.06
CA ALA A 6 16.64 -0.41 13.96
C ALA A 6 16.40 -1.15 12.64
N LYS A 7 17.18 -2.20 12.34
CA LYS A 7 16.99 -3.04 11.15
C LYS A 7 15.70 -3.87 11.21
N LEU A 8 15.40 -4.46 12.37
CA LEU A 8 14.14 -5.17 12.60
C LEU A 8 12.92 -4.23 12.50
N GLY A 9 13.06 -2.99 12.99
CA GLY A 9 12.06 -1.94 12.83
C GLY A 9 11.81 -1.59 11.35
N LEU A 10 12.87 -1.41 10.55
CA LEU A 10 12.73 -1.14 9.12
C LEU A 10 12.02 -2.28 8.36
N ALA A 11 12.36 -3.52 8.65
CA ALA A 11 11.71 -4.67 8.03
C ALA A 11 10.23 -4.80 8.44
N ALA A 12 9.91 -4.56 9.72
CA ALA A 12 8.54 -4.57 10.21
C ALA A 12 7.70 -3.42 9.61
N VAL A 13 8.27 -2.21 9.54
CA VAL A 13 7.63 -1.05 8.89
C VAL A 13 7.39 -1.32 7.41
N LEU A 14 8.36 -1.91 6.70
CA LEU A 14 8.19 -2.24 5.29
C LEU A 14 7.15 -3.34 5.10
N ALA A 15 7.20 -4.41 5.90
CA ALA A 15 6.22 -5.49 5.83
C ALA A 15 4.81 -4.94 6.02
N TYR A 16 4.60 -4.10 7.03
CA TYR A 16 3.33 -3.43 7.26
C TYR A 16 2.95 -2.52 6.09
N GLY A 17 3.89 -1.69 5.60
CA GLY A 17 3.68 -0.81 4.46
C GLY A 17 3.30 -1.54 3.17
N LEU A 18 3.83 -2.74 2.94
CA LEU A 18 3.46 -3.60 1.81
C LEU A 18 2.01 -4.07 1.94
N PHE A 19 1.63 -4.58 3.12
CA PHE A 19 0.24 -4.96 3.37
C PHE A 19 -0.70 -3.76 3.23
N ASP A 20 -0.35 -2.61 3.81
CA ASP A 20 -1.13 -1.39 3.69
C ASP A 20 -1.29 -0.94 2.24
N GLY A 21 -0.20 -0.89 1.46
CA GLY A 21 -0.26 -0.50 0.06
C GLY A 21 -1.23 -1.37 -0.73
N VAL A 22 -1.16 -2.69 -0.55
CA VAL A 22 -2.05 -3.64 -1.25
C VAL A 22 -3.50 -3.51 -0.77
N THR A 23 -3.76 -3.48 0.54
CA THR A 23 -5.14 -3.43 1.04
C THR A 23 -5.80 -2.11 0.74
N TYR A 24 -5.11 -0.97 0.97
CA TYR A 24 -5.68 0.35 0.67
C TYR A 24 -6.00 0.48 -0.81
N THR A 25 -5.10 0.06 -1.70
CA THR A 25 -5.36 0.07 -3.14
C THR A 25 -6.54 -0.81 -3.51
N THR A 26 -6.61 -2.03 -2.96
CA THR A 26 -7.69 -2.99 -3.25
C THR A 26 -9.04 -2.47 -2.79
N PHE A 27 -9.15 -2.01 -1.54
CA PHE A 27 -10.40 -1.47 -1.00
C PHE A 27 -10.83 -0.20 -1.73
N PHE A 28 -9.88 0.66 -2.14
CA PHE A 28 -10.21 1.82 -2.97
C PHE A 28 -10.84 1.39 -4.29
N VAL A 29 -10.19 0.49 -5.03
CA VAL A 29 -10.67 0.00 -6.33
C VAL A 29 -12.04 -0.66 -6.19
N LEU A 30 -12.24 -1.50 -5.16
CA LEU A 30 -13.51 -2.17 -4.90
C LEU A 30 -14.62 -1.16 -4.54
N ALA A 31 -14.34 -0.18 -3.69
CA ALA A 31 -15.30 0.85 -3.32
C ALA A 31 -15.65 1.75 -4.52
N PHE A 32 -14.66 2.12 -5.34
CA PHE A 32 -14.86 2.91 -6.54
C PHE A 32 -15.73 2.17 -7.58
N LEU A 33 -15.36 0.94 -7.95
CA LEU A 33 -16.10 0.14 -8.90
C LEU A 33 -17.47 -0.28 -8.37
N GLY A 34 -17.58 -0.55 -7.06
CA GLY A 34 -18.85 -0.85 -6.38
C GLY A 34 -19.81 0.34 -6.41
N TYR A 35 -19.31 1.55 -6.23
CA TYR A 35 -20.11 2.78 -6.37
C TYR A 35 -20.58 2.98 -7.81
N GLU A 36 -19.66 2.86 -8.79
CA GLU A 36 -19.98 2.99 -10.22
C GLU A 36 -21.06 1.98 -10.63
N LYS A 37 -20.92 0.72 -10.21
CA LYS A 37 -21.89 -0.35 -10.50
C LYS A 37 -23.26 -0.13 -9.84
N SER A 38 -23.30 0.39 -8.61
CA SER A 38 -24.55 0.55 -7.86
C SER A 38 -25.32 1.81 -8.22
N THR A 39 -24.63 2.87 -8.64
CA THR A 39 -25.26 4.17 -8.93
C THR A 39 -25.33 4.51 -10.42
N GLY A 40 -24.54 3.83 -11.26
CA GLY A 40 -24.35 4.20 -12.67
C GLY A 40 -23.61 5.52 -12.88
N LYS A 41 -23.11 6.14 -11.80
CA LYS A 41 -22.43 7.43 -11.84
C LYS A 41 -20.93 7.25 -11.66
N ASN A 42 -20.17 8.07 -12.38
CA ASN A 42 -18.74 8.15 -12.23
C ASN A 42 -18.38 8.88 -10.91
N PRO A 43 -17.73 8.21 -9.94
CA PRO A 43 -17.35 8.86 -8.70
C PRO A 43 -16.22 9.90 -8.88
N ALA A 44 -15.40 9.80 -9.93
CA ALA A 44 -14.37 10.79 -10.22
C ALA A 44 -14.96 12.15 -10.65
N ALA A 45 -16.20 12.17 -11.17
CA ALA A 45 -16.90 13.38 -11.57
C ALA A 45 -17.59 14.09 -10.40
N ASN A 46 -17.68 13.46 -9.22
CA ASN A 46 -18.36 14.01 -8.05
C ASN A 46 -17.49 13.88 -6.81
N LEU A 47 -16.98 15.02 -6.32
CA LEU A 47 -16.11 15.05 -5.14
C LEU A 47 -16.77 14.44 -3.90
N GLN A 48 -18.07 14.63 -3.69
CA GLN A 48 -18.79 14.05 -2.54
C GLN A 48 -18.84 12.52 -2.63
N ALA A 49 -19.04 11.97 -3.83
CA ALA A 49 -18.99 10.52 -4.06
C ALA A 49 -17.59 9.97 -3.82
N LEU A 50 -16.56 10.68 -4.31
CA LEU A 50 -15.16 10.31 -4.10
C LEU A 50 -14.80 10.31 -2.60
N LEU A 51 -15.24 11.31 -1.84
CA LEU A 51 -15.05 11.34 -0.39
C LEU A 51 -15.77 10.17 0.31
N GLY A 52 -16.98 9.84 -0.13
CA GLY A 52 -17.70 8.66 0.36
C GLY A 52 -16.94 7.35 0.13
N ILE A 53 -16.32 7.19 -1.04
CA ILE A 53 -15.46 6.04 -1.36
C ILE A 53 -14.24 5.98 -0.45
N VAL A 54 -13.58 7.12 -0.20
CA VAL A 54 -12.43 7.20 0.71
C VAL A 54 -12.83 6.80 2.12
N ILE A 55 -14.01 7.24 2.60
CA ILE A 55 -14.54 6.84 3.92
C ILE A 55 -14.82 5.34 3.97
N LEU A 56 -15.47 4.79 2.94
CA LEU A 56 -15.79 3.36 2.89
C LEU A 56 -14.51 2.50 2.87
N MET A 57 -13.53 2.89 2.05
CA MET A 57 -12.20 2.29 2.02
C MET A 57 -11.53 2.38 3.39
N TRP A 58 -11.56 3.54 4.03
CA TRP A 58 -10.97 3.75 5.36
C TRP A 58 -11.60 2.82 6.41
N THR A 59 -12.93 2.68 6.41
CA THR A 59 -13.63 1.77 7.33
C THR A 59 -13.22 0.32 7.11
N GLY A 60 -13.18 -0.15 5.85
CA GLY A 60 -12.72 -1.51 5.53
C GLY A 60 -11.27 -1.77 5.95
N ASN A 61 -10.39 -0.78 5.80
CA ASN A 61 -9.01 -0.88 6.24
C ASN A 61 -8.87 -0.95 7.76
N ASN A 62 -9.69 -0.25 8.53
CA ASN A 62 -9.62 -0.33 9.98
C ASN A 62 -10.04 -1.71 10.51
N VAL A 63 -11.03 -2.34 9.89
CA VAL A 63 -11.44 -3.71 10.23
C VAL A 63 -10.34 -4.72 9.93
N THR A 64 -9.61 -4.53 8.83
CA THR A 64 -8.53 -5.44 8.43
C THR A 64 -7.20 -5.17 9.13
N ARG A 65 -7.09 -4.11 9.94
CA ARG A 65 -5.86 -3.69 10.61
C ARG A 65 -5.19 -4.78 11.45
N PRO A 66 -5.90 -5.57 12.30
CA PRO A 66 -5.26 -6.62 13.09
C PRO A 66 -4.61 -7.70 12.21
N PHE A 67 -5.27 -8.08 11.11
CA PHE A 67 -4.74 -9.07 10.17
C PHE A 67 -3.50 -8.57 9.45
N ARG A 68 -3.44 -7.28 9.11
CA ARG A 68 -2.25 -6.67 8.49
C ARG A 68 -1.07 -6.62 9.44
N VAL A 69 -1.31 -6.29 10.71
CA VAL A 69 -0.26 -6.31 11.74
C VAL A 69 0.25 -7.74 11.94
N ALA A 70 -0.65 -8.72 12.06
CA ALA A 70 -0.28 -10.13 12.21
C ALA A 70 0.48 -10.66 10.98
N GLY A 71 0.01 -10.35 9.77
CA GLY A 71 0.67 -10.70 8.52
C GLY A 71 2.05 -10.05 8.39
N ALA A 72 2.17 -8.77 8.75
CA ALA A 72 3.44 -8.06 8.74
C ALA A 72 4.43 -8.67 9.73
N ALA A 73 3.99 -9.03 10.93
CA ALA A 73 4.82 -9.70 11.92
C ALA A 73 5.31 -11.08 11.42
N ALA A 74 4.42 -11.86 10.79
CA ALA A 74 4.76 -13.15 10.22
C ALA A 74 5.75 -13.05 9.05
N LEU A 75 5.61 -12.02 8.20
CA LEU A 75 6.49 -11.81 7.04
C LEU A 75 7.76 -11.01 7.33
N ALA A 76 7.88 -10.34 8.48
CA ALA A 76 9.03 -9.50 8.81
C ALA A 76 10.39 -10.21 8.62
N PRO A 77 10.59 -11.49 8.99
CA PRO A 77 11.86 -12.19 8.74
C PRO A 77 12.16 -12.39 7.24
N LEU A 78 11.12 -12.62 6.43
CA LEU A 78 11.25 -12.77 4.99
C LEU A 78 11.59 -11.43 4.33
N ILE A 79 10.94 -10.35 4.76
CA ILE A 79 11.22 -8.99 4.28
C ILE A 79 12.65 -8.55 4.65
N ASP A 80 13.12 -8.82 5.87
CA ASP A 80 14.51 -8.53 6.27
C ASP A 80 15.53 -9.27 5.37
N ARG A 81 15.30 -10.55 5.06
CA ARG A 81 16.15 -11.30 4.12
C ARG A 81 16.09 -10.72 2.71
N GLY A 82 14.91 -10.34 2.23
CA GLY A 82 14.71 -9.71 0.93
C GLY A 82 15.47 -8.38 0.82
N LEU A 83 15.32 -7.50 1.82
CA LEU A 83 16.02 -6.23 1.86
C LEU A 83 17.54 -6.37 1.85
N LYS A 84 18.09 -7.35 2.58
CA LYS A 84 19.53 -7.65 2.55
C LYS A 84 20.00 -8.13 1.18
N ARG A 85 19.20 -8.94 0.48
CA ARG A 85 19.50 -9.37 -0.90
C ARG A 85 19.51 -8.18 -1.86
N ILE A 86 18.50 -7.31 -1.78
CA ILE A 86 18.42 -6.09 -2.59
C ILE A 86 19.60 -5.18 -2.30
N GLN A 87 19.92 -4.95 -1.02
CA GLN A 87 21.08 -4.17 -0.60
C GLN A 87 22.37 -4.71 -1.21
N SER A 88 22.60 -6.02 -1.15
CA SER A 88 23.79 -6.66 -1.71
C SER A 88 23.84 -6.57 -3.23
N TYR A 89 22.72 -6.83 -3.90
CA TYR A 89 22.60 -6.82 -5.36
C TYR A 89 22.88 -5.44 -5.97
N PHE A 90 22.27 -4.38 -5.41
CA PHE A 90 22.47 -3.00 -5.86
C PHE A 90 23.68 -2.33 -5.21
N LYS A 91 24.43 -3.04 -4.35
CA LYS A 91 25.57 -2.53 -3.58
C LYS A 91 25.25 -1.24 -2.81
N PHE A 92 24.06 -1.19 -2.20
CA PHE A 92 23.64 0.00 -1.48
C PHE A 92 24.46 0.20 -0.19
N PRO A 93 24.82 1.46 0.13
CA PRO A 93 25.64 1.78 1.30
C PRO A 93 24.93 1.48 2.61
N SER A 94 23.59 1.45 2.61
CA SER A 94 22.80 1.07 3.79
C SER A 94 21.50 0.37 3.41
N LEU A 95 20.92 -0.35 4.38
CA LEU A 95 19.64 -1.04 4.24
C LEU A 95 18.47 -0.05 4.02
N VAL A 96 18.63 1.22 4.42
CA VAL A 96 17.62 2.27 4.23
C VAL A 96 17.41 2.57 2.75
N TYR A 97 18.44 2.49 1.91
CA TYR A 97 18.29 2.68 0.45
C TYR A 97 17.50 1.54 -0.19
N ALA A 98 17.77 0.29 0.23
CA ALA A 98 16.98 -0.85 -0.21
C ALA A 98 15.51 -0.72 0.25
N PHE A 99 15.29 -0.28 1.49
CA PHE A 99 13.95 0.02 2.01
C PHE A 99 13.26 1.09 1.17
N ALA A 100 13.92 2.22 0.95
CA ALA A 100 13.37 3.35 0.22
C ALA A 100 13.01 2.97 -1.22
N LEU A 101 13.87 2.19 -1.89
CA LEU A 101 13.60 1.64 -3.22
C LEU A 101 12.33 0.78 -3.24
N VAL A 102 12.21 -0.19 -2.34
CA VAL A 102 11.02 -1.07 -2.31
C VAL A 102 9.77 -0.28 -1.97
N ALA A 103 9.84 0.59 -0.96
CA ALA A 103 8.71 1.43 -0.56
C ALA A 103 8.24 2.36 -1.69
N SER A 104 9.18 2.97 -2.43
CA SER A 104 8.85 3.84 -3.56
C SER A 104 8.26 3.07 -4.73
N ILE A 105 8.78 1.87 -5.06
CA ILE A 105 8.17 1.00 -6.08
C ILE A 105 6.71 0.69 -5.74
N VAL A 106 6.45 0.32 -4.49
CA VAL A 106 5.09 -0.05 -4.04
C VAL A 106 4.17 1.16 -4.04
N ALA A 107 4.63 2.29 -3.51
CA ALA A 107 3.86 3.53 -3.52
C ALA A 107 3.54 4.00 -4.94
N SER A 108 4.52 3.96 -5.85
CA SER A 108 4.33 4.27 -7.26
C SER A 108 3.35 3.32 -7.92
N ALA A 109 3.49 2.00 -7.72
CA ALA A 109 2.56 1.02 -8.28
C ALA A 109 1.12 1.23 -7.80
N SER A 110 0.91 1.42 -6.49
CA SER A 110 -0.39 1.73 -5.91
C SER A 110 -0.97 3.04 -6.47
N GLY A 111 -0.15 4.09 -6.52
CA GLY A 111 -0.55 5.38 -7.08
C GLY A 111 -0.91 5.30 -8.57
N THR A 112 -0.16 4.53 -9.35
CA THR A 112 -0.47 4.28 -10.77
C THR A 112 -1.78 3.53 -10.94
N VAL A 113 -2.06 2.50 -10.14
CA VAL A 113 -3.34 1.76 -10.22
C VAL A 113 -4.53 2.70 -9.92
N VAL A 114 -4.45 3.47 -8.85
CA VAL A 114 -5.51 4.42 -8.47
C VAL A 114 -5.65 5.52 -9.53
N GLY A 115 -4.53 6.08 -9.97
CA GLY A 115 -4.50 7.14 -10.99
C GLY A 115 -5.08 6.67 -12.32
N LEU A 116 -4.68 5.49 -12.80
CA LEU A 116 -5.21 4.91 -14.03
C LEU A 116 -6.71 4.61 -13.91
N LEU A 117 -7.18 4.14 -12.76
CA LEU A 117 -8.61 3.90 -12.55
C LEU A 117 -9.41 5.21 -12.69
N ILE A 118 -8.97 6.26 -11.99
CA ILE A 118 -9.62 7.58 -12.04
C ILE A 118 -9.55 8.14 -13.47
N LEU A 119 -8.37 8.12 -14.11
CA LEU A 119 -8.18 8.62 -15.46
C LEU A 119 -9.00 7.84 -16.50
N SER A 120 -9.16 6.53 -16.35
CA SER A 120 -9.97 5.70 -17.25
C SER A 120 -11.46 6.07 -17.27
N ARG A 121 -11.89 6.81 -16.25
CA ARG A 121 -13.24 7.35 -16.09
C ARG A 121 -13.29 8.86 -16.24
N TRP A 122 -12.17 9.54 -16.44
CA TRP A 122 -12.17 10.99 -16.54
C TRP A 122 -12.90 11.46 -17.81
N GLY A 123 -13.88 12.35 -17.66
CA GLY A 123 -14.67 12.87 -18.77
C GLY A 123 -15.77 11.94 -19.31
N LYS A 124 -15.99 10.77 -18.67
CA LYS A 124 -17.19 9.92 -18.85
C LYS A 124 -18.18 10.15 -17.72
#